data_AF-R8BEJ0-F1
#
_entry.id   AF-R8BEJ0-F1
#
_cell.length_a   1.000
_cell.length_b   1.000
_cell.length_c   1.000
_cell.angle_alpha   90.00
_cell.angle_beta   90.00
_cell.angle_gamma   90.00
#
_symmetry.space_group_name_H-M   'P 1'
#
loop_
_entity.id
_entity.type
_entity.pdbx_description
1 polymer ?
#
loop_
_entity_poly.entity_id
_entity_poly.type
_entity_poly.pdbx_seq_one_letter_code
_entity_poly.pdbx_strand_id
1 'polypeptide(L)'
;MNGKPAGKIRILHKGYDNAMSALDWVFKTYPSPATVAVMGWSAGAIGSPLYTHIIAQNYPKASIAHLADGGGGCRMGDKLALPFKSWGTANVLKRVKGFEDLSTDGLSFEDLYIRAAELHPEITFHQYNERHDGIQAFFIQLTGVRVPDVAGNIDAGHAYIRAKIPNFRTYISWGHDEGIIGGYYDAVLSKNALDNRGRPHVLDRLYTRQTNGVRFLDWFAAAIEGKPVEDVACVDSETPEHHWTRPKFPS
;
A
#
# COMPACT_ATOMS: atom_id res chain seq x y z
N MET A 1 34.38 13.00 -21.08
CA MET A 1 33.63 13.45 -19.89
C MET A 1 33.83 14.95 -19.77
N ASN A 2 32.79 15.75 -20.01
CA ASN A 2 32.91 17.22 -20.02
C ASN A 2 32.95 17.74 -18.58
N GLY A 3 34.11 18.27 -18.17
CA GLY A 3 34.43 18.73 -16.82
C GLY A 3 33.64 19.94 -16.34
N LYS A 4 32.33 19.77 -16.10
CA LYS A 4 31.59 20.69 -15.23
C LYS A 4 31.97 20.37 -13.77
N PRO A 5 32.27 21.37 -12.93
CA PRO A 5 32.46 21.14 -11.50
C PRO A 5 31.21 20.51 -10.90
N ALA A 6 31.40 19.60 -9.94
CA ALA A 6 30.30 18.96 -9.24
C ALA A 6 29.41 20.03 -8.57
N GLY A 7 28.17 20.16 -9.03
CA GLY A 7 27.19 21.06 -8.43
C GLY A 7 26.71 20.49 -7.09
N LYS A 8 26.54 21.34 -6.07
CA LYS A 8 25.91 20.94 -4.82
C LYS A 8 24.39 20.93 -4.99
N ILE A 9 23.78 19.75 -4.86
CA ILE A 9 22.32 19.60 -4.82
C ILE A 9 21.90 19.31 -3.38
N ARG A 10 20.83 19.97 -2.91
CA ARG A 10 20.18 19.67 -1.63
C ARG A 10 18.90 18.88 -1.89
N ILE A 11 18.87 17.63 -1.45
CA ILE A 11 17.68 16.77 -1.49
C ILE A 11 16.95 16.91 -0.16
N LEU A 12 15.64 17.15 -0.20
CA LEU A 12 14.79 17.26 0.98
C LEU A 12 13.71 16.17 0.94
N HIS A 13 13.70 15.28 1.93
CA HIS A 13 12.65 14.27 2.09
C HIS A 13 11.48 14.88 2.86
N LYS A 14 10.48 15.40 2.13
CA LYS A 14 9.36 16.20 2.67
C LYS A 14 7.99 15.51 2.55
N GLY A 15 7.96 14.20 2.33
CA GLY A 15 6.71 13.44 2.16
C GLY A 15 5.68 13.69 3.28
N TYR A 16 6.13 13.65 4.54
CA TYR A 16 5.28 13.95 5.68
C TYR A 16 4.73 15.38 5.66
N ASP A 17 5.60 16.38 5.49
CA ASP A 17 5.19 17.80 5.50
C ASP A 17 4.21 18.11 4.34
N ASN A 18 4.43 17.50 3.18
CA ASN A 18 3.55 17.65 2.02
C ASN A 18 2.16 17.05 2.29
N ALA A 19 2.10 15.82 2.83
CA ALA A 19 0.85 15.17 3.17
C ALA A 19 0.10 15.92 4.28
N MET A 20 0.79 16.38 5.32
CA MET A 20 0.17 17.17 6.39
C MET A 20 -0.37 18.50 5.91
N SER A 21 0.27 19.13 4.90
CA SER A 21 -0.26 20.35 4.27
C SER A 21 -1.57 20.10 3.55
N ALA A 22 -1.70 18.96 2.86
CA ALA A 22 -2.96 18.56 2.24
C ALA A 22 -4.03 18.20 3.29
N LEU A 23 -3.65 17.48 4.35
CA LEU A 23 -4.56 17.11 5.43
C LEU A 23 -5.06 18.34 6.20
N ASP A 24 -4.23 19.35 6.43
CA ASP A 24 -4.66 20.62 7.03
C ASP A 24 -5.79 21.27 6.22
N TRP A 25 -5.68 21.27 4.89
CA TRP A 25 -6.77 21.73 4.03
C TRP A 25 -8.01 20.83 4.11
N VAL A 26 -7.84 19.50 4.10
CA VAL A 26 -8.96 18.54 4.23
C VAL A 26 -9.71 18.75 5.54
N PHE A 27 -9.00 18.86 6.66
CA PHE A 27 -9.59 19.02 8.00
C PHE A 27 -10.35 20.35 8.14
N LYS A 28 -9.89 21.41 7.48
CA LYS A 28 -10.60 22.70 7.43
C LYS A 28 -11.83 22.67 6.53
N THR A 29 -11.76 21.93 5.42
CA THR A 29 -12.81 21.89 4.39
C THR A 29 -13.95 20.94 4.79
N TYR A 30 -13.63 19.82 5.40
CA TYR A 30 -14.57 18.77 5.79
C TYR A 30 -14.49 18.54 7.30
N PRO A 31 -15.05 19.41 8.15
CA PRO A 31 -14.84 19.33 9.60
C PRO A 31 -15.50 18.11 10.27
N SER A 32 -16.50 17.49 9.63
CA SER A 32 -17.30 16.42 10.23
C SER A 32 -17.81 15.40 9.20
N PRO A 33 -16.92 14.70 8.48
CA PRO A 33 -17.33 13.64 7.56
C PRO A 33 -17.92 12.47 8.35
N ALA A 34 -18.91 11.79 7.78
CA ALA A 34 -19.44 10.55 8.34
C ALA A 34 -18.51 9.36 8.08
N THR A 35 -17.84 9.36 6.93
CA THR A 35 -16.95 8.29 6.47
C THR A 35 -15.69 8.88 5.85
N VAL A 36 -14.55 8.21 6.07
CA VAL A 36 -13.28 8.55 5.40
C VAL A 36 -12.57 7.27 5.00
N ALA A 37 -12.24 7.14 3.72
CA ALA A 37 -11.40 6.06 3.21
C ALA A 37 -9.95 6.58 3.05
N VAL A 38 -9.01 5.91 3.69
CA VAL A 38 -7.58 6.18 3.56
C VAL A 38 -6.97 5.09 2.70
N MET A 39 -6.53 5.46 1.50
CA MET A 39 -6.01 4.52 0.52
C MET A 39 -4.61 4.92 0.08
N GLY A 40 -3.75 3.94 -0.14
CA GLY A 40 -2.39 4.14 -0.62
C GLY A 40 -2.00 3.10 -1.65
N TRP A 41 -1.24 3.51 -2.67
CA TRP A 41 -0.69 2.64 -3.70
C TRP A 41 0.84 2.72 -3.70
N SER A 42 1.53 1.59 -3.88
CA SER A 42 3.00 1.51 -3.91
C SER A 42 3.62 2.10 -2.63
N ALA A 43 4.50 3.10 -2.74
CA ALA A 43 5.04 3.82 -1.58
C ALA A 43 3.95 4.45 -0.68
N GLY A 44 2.79 4.81 -1.25
CA GLY A 44 1.63 5.26 -0.49
C GLY A 44 1.01 4.17 0.38
N ALA A 45 1.07 2.91 -0.05
CA ALA A 45 0.60 1.75 0.71
C ALA A 45 1.42 1.57 2.00
N ILE A 46 2.73 1.84 1.95
CA ILE A 46 3.64 1.78 3.10
C ILE A 46 3.29 2.85 4.15
N GLY A 47 3.01 4.08 3.71
CA GLY A 47 2.69 5.20 4.61
C GLY A 47 1.25 5.22 5.11
N SER A 48 0.34 4.53 4.42
CA SER A 48 -1.10 4.62 4.68
C SER A 48 -1.55 4.24 6.11
N PRO A 49 -0.93 3.29 6.85
CA PRO A 49 -1.32 3.03 8.23
C PRO A 49 -1.08 4.22 9.16
N LEU A 50 0.07 4.89 9.02
CA LEU A 50 0.40 6.09 9.80
C LEU A 50 -0.59 7.23 9.52
N TYR A 51 -0.95 7.44 8.25
CA TYR A 51 -1.94 8.47 7.91
C TYR A 51 -3.37 8.11 8.34
N THR A 52 -3.71 6.82 8.36
CA THR A 52 -4.98 6.33 8.91
C THR A 52 -5.11 6.73 10.37
N HIS A 53 -4.06 6.51 11.17
CA HIS A 53 -4.02 6.96 12.56
C HIS A 53 -4.21 8.49 12.69
N ILE A 54 -3.48 9.29 11.92
CA ILE A 54 -3.58 10.76 11.97
C ILE A 54 -5.01 11.23 11.64
N ILE A 55 -5.62 10.63 10.62
CA ILE A 55 -6.98 10.97 10.19
C ILE A 55 -8.01 10.54 11.23
N ALA A 56 -7.86 9.34 11.82
CA ALA A 56 -8.74 8.84 12.87
C ALA A 56 -8.68 9.69 14.15
N GLN A 57 -7.48 10.19 14.53
CA GLN A 57 -7.33 11.15 15.63
C GLN A 57 -8.10 12.45 15.38
N ASN A 58 -8.09 12.95 14.13
CA ASN A 58 -8.77 14.19 13.77
C ASN A 58 -10.29 14.02 13.61
N TYR A 59 -10.74 12.84 13.18
CA TYR A 59 -12.15 12.51 12.97
C TYR A 59 -12.63 11.35 13.87
N PRO A 60 -12.65 11.53 15.20
CA PRO A 60 -12.98 10.46 16.14
C PRO A 60 -14.44 9.96 16.06
N LYS A 61 -15.29 10.63 15.29
CA LYS A 61 -16.70 10.25 15.06
C LYS A 61 -16.95 9.67 13.67
N ALA A 62 -15.97 9.72 12.77
CA ALA A 62 -16.12 9.18 11.43
C ALA A 62 -15.87 7.68 11.43
N SER A 63 -16.54 6.96 10.53
CA SER A 63 -16.14 5.61 10.18
C SER A 63 -14.93 5.68 9.25
N ILE A 64 -13.82 5.07 9.68
CA ILE A 64 -12.55 5.09 8.95
C ILE A 64 -12.33 3.73 8.29
N ALA A 65 -12.12 3.72 6.98
CA ALA A 65 -11.69 2.54 6.22
C ALA A 65 -10.26 2.72 5.72
N HIS A 66 -9.50 1.63 5.65
CA HIS A 66 -8.11 1.60 5.19
C HIS A 66 -7.92 0.61 4.06
N LEU A 67 -7.15 0.97 3.03
CA LEU A 67 -6.62 0.03 2.03
C LEU A 67 -5.23 0.42 1.55
N ALA A 68 -4.32 -0.55 1.60
CA ALA A 68 -2.98 -0.44 1.06
C ALA A 68 -2.80 -1.37 -0.14
N ASP A 69 -2.38 -0.85 -1.29
CA ASP A 69 -2.29 -1.56 -2.56
C ASP A 69 -0.83 -1.60 -3.06
N GLY A 70 -0.23 -2.79 -3.16
CA GLY A 70 1.08 -2.96 -3.79
C GLY A 70 2.27 -2.55 -2.92
N GLY A 71 2.30 -2.95 -1.64
CA GLY A 71 3.39 -2.56 -0.73
C GLY A 71 3.89 -3.64 0.23
N GLY A 72 3.30 -4.84 0.23
CA GLY A 72 3.56 -5.89 1.22
C GLY A 72 4.81 -6.74 0.98
N GLY A 73 5.35 -6.75 -0.24
CA GLY A 73 6.55 -7.50 -0.62
C GLY A 73 7.88 -6.79 -0.34
N CYS A 74 7.86 -5.50 0.00
CA CYS A 74 9.05 -4.70 0.32
C CYS A 74 9.63 -4.96 1.73
N ARG A 75 9.59 -6.20 2.23
CA ARG A 75 10.20 -6.61 3.50
C ARG A 75 11.71 -6.80 3.34
N MET A 76 12.47 -5.75 3.66
CA MET A 76 13.91 -5.67 3.34
C MET A 76 14.85 -5.72 4.57
N GLY A 77 14.31 -5.88 5.79
CA GLY A 77 15.08 -5.99 7.03
C GLY A 77 16.07 -4.84 7.23
N ASP A 78 17.29 -5.17 7.65
CA ASP A 78 18.37 -4.20 7.93
C ASP A 78 18.71 -3.27 6.75
N LYS A 79 18.35 -3.65 5.52
CA LYS A 79 18.55 -2.81 4.34
C LYS A 79 17.69 -1.54 4.37
N LEU A 80 16.68 -1.46 5.24
CA LEU A 80 15.88 -0.26 5.48
C LEU A 80 16.58 0.77 6.39
N ALA A 81 17.61 0.39 7.15
CA ALA A 81 18.25 1.29 8.12
C ALA A 81 18.83 2.55 7.46
N LEU A 82 19.52 2.40 6.32
CA LEU A 82 20.09 3.53 5.58
C LEU A 82 18.99 4.41 4.94
N PRO A 83 18.00 3.86 4.21
CA PRO A 83 16.84 4.62 3.76
C PRO A 83 16.15 5.40 4.88
N PHE A 84 15.84 4.77 6.01
CA PHE A 84 15.15 5.43 7.11
C PHE A 84 15.94 6.59 7.71
N LYS A 85 17.27 6.42 7.83
CA LYS A 85 18.18 7.49 8.24
C LYS A 85 18.18 8.64 7.24
N SER A 86 18.32 8.35 5.94
CA SER A 86 18.35 9.37 4.89
C SER A 86 17.03 10.14 4.76
N TRP A 87 15.90 9.46 4.94
CA TRP A 87 14.56 10.09 4.91
C TRP A 87 14.23 10.89 6.16
N GLY A 88 14.99 10.70 7.25
CA GLY A 88 14.70 11.34 8.54
C GLY A 88 13.47 10.73 9.22
N THR A 89 13.24 9.43 9.06
CA THR A 89 12.04 8.72 9.54
C THR A 89 11.82 8.87 11.03
N ALA A 90 12.89 8.78 11.84
CA ALA A 90 12.81 9.01 13.28
C ALA A 90 12.25 10.39 13.66
N ASN A 91 12.52 11.42 12.85
CA ASN A 91 11.96 12.76 13.09
C ASN A 91 10.47 12.82 12.77
N VAL A 92 10.00 12.03 11.80
CA VAL A 92 8.57 11.92 11.49
C VAL A 92 7.84 11.17 12.61
N LEU A 93 8.36 10.01 13.04
CA LEU A 93 7.75 9.20 14.10
C LEU A 93 7.57 10.01 15.40
N LYS A 94 8.57 10.80 15.81
CA LYS A 94 8.49 11.71 16.97
C LYS A 94 7.44 12.82 16.86
N ARG A 95 6.95 13.13 15.65
CA ARG A 95 5.93 14.18 15.41
C ARG A 95 4.51 13.61 15.37
N VAL A 96 4.36 12.29 15.30
CA VAL A 96 3.07 11.61 15.22
C VAL A 96 2.76 11.04 16.60
N LYS A 97 1.67 11.52 17.21
CA LYS A 97 1.23 11.06 18.50
C LYS A 97 1.00 9.55 18.47
N GLY A 98 1.46 8.82 19.48
CA GLY A 98 1.37 7.36 19.52
C GLY A 98 2.40 6.63 18.65
N PHE A 99 3.36 7.31 18.03
CA PHE A 99 4.47 6.68 17.28
C PHE A 99 5.86 7.09 17.81
N GLU A 100 5.92 7.95 18.83
CA GLU A 100 7.16 8.61 19.26
C GLU A 100 8.22 7.66 19.83
N ASP A 101 7.78 6.53 20.38
CA ASP A 101 8.60 5.48 20.99
C ASP A 101 9.03 4.39 20.00
N LEU A 102 8.56 4.42 18.75
CA LEU A 102 9.05 3.49 17.73
C LEU A 102 10.51 3.82 17.37
N SER A 103 11.39 2.86 17.62
CA SER A 103 12.77 2.92 17.17
C SER A 103 12.83 2.70 15.66
N THR A 104 13.75 3.40 14.97
CA THR A 104 14.11 3.08 13.58
C THR A 104 15.11 1.93 13.48
N ASP A 105 15.66 1.49 14.61
CA ASP A 105 16.50 0.29 14.66
C ASP A 105 15.61 -0.96 14.55
N GLY A 106 15.88 -1.80 13.55
CA GLY A 106 15.04 -2.96 13.24
C GLY A 106 13.62 -2.66 12.75
N LEU A 107 13.27 -1.39 12.48
CA LEU A 107 11.95 -1.00 12.00
C LEU A 107 11.64 -1.67 10.66
N SER A 108 10.44 -2.22 10.54
CA SER A 108 9.85 -2.72 9.30
C SER A 108 8.64 -1.87 8.88
N PHE A 109 8.22 -1.98 7.63
CA PHE A 109 7.01 -1.27 7.19
C PHE A 109 5.74 -1.83 7.86
N GLU A 110 5.78 -3.10 8.22
CA GLU A 110 4.73 -3.83 8.94
C GLU A 110 4.53 -3.31 10.36
N ASP A 111 5.58 -2.79 11.02
CA ASP A 111 5.44 -2.17 12.34
C ASP A 111 4.53 -0.94 12.31
N LEU A 112 4.41 -0.26 11.17
CA LEU A 112 3.46 0.84 10.99
C LEU A 112 2.01 0.34 11.00
N TYR A 113 1.74 -0.83 10.41
CA TYR A 113 0.43 -1.49 10.49
C TYR A 113 0.11 -1.89 11.92
N ILE A 114 1.06 -2.58 12.57
CA ILE A 114 0.90 -3.05 13.95
C ILE A 114 0.60 -1.88 14.86
N ARG A 115 1.41 -0.81 14.81
CA ARG A 115 1.20 0.35 15.69
C ARG A 115 -0.13 1.05 15.41
N ALA A 116 -0.49 1.26 14.15
CA ALA A 116 -1.76 1.89 13.82
C ALA A 116 -2.96 1.05 14.29
N ALA A 117 -2.88 -0.28 14.15
CA ALA A 117 -3.91 -1.22 14.60
C ALA A 117 -4.01 -1.35 16.12
N GLU A 118 -2.88 -1.28 16.86
CA GLU A 118 -2.88 -1.22 18.32
C GLU A 118 -3.58 0.03 18.85
N LEU A 119 -3.40 1.16 18.17
CA LEU A 119 -4.03 2.44 18.52
C LEU A 119 -5.50 2.52 18.07
N HIS A 120 -5.88 1.71 17.09
CA HIS A 120 -7.21 1.69 16.46
C HIS A 120 -7.71 0.25 16.23
N PRO A 121 -8.00 -0.52 17.30
CA PRO A 121 -8.49 -1.89 17.18
C PRO A 121 -9.85 -1.99 16.47
N GLU A 122 -10.59 -0.90 16.39
CA GLU A 122 -11.87 -0.78 15.67
C GLU A 122 -11.71 -0.69 14.15
N ILE A 123 -10.53 -0.31 13.64
CA ILE A 123 -10.27 -0.16 12.20
C ILE A 123 -9.70 -1.48 11.68
N THR A 124 -10.30 -2.05 10.62
CA THR A 124 -9.69 -3.17 9.90
C THR A 124 -8.71 -2.63 8.86
N PHE A 125 -7.46 -3.07 8.93
CA PHE A 125 -6.42 -2.69 7.98
C PHE A 125 -6.37 -3.69 6.82
N HIS A 126 -6.58 -3.20 5.61
CA HIS A 126 -6.56 -4.04 4.41
C HIS A 126 -5.27 -3.88 3.60
N GLN A 127 -4.81 -4.98 3.00
CA GLN A 127 -3.71 -4.95 2.04
C GLN A 127 -4.00 -5.79 0.78
N TYR A 128 -3.88 -5.19 -0.40
CA TYR A 128 -3.81 -5.89 -1.69
C TYR A 128 -2.35 -6.02 -2.14
N ASN A 129 -2.00 -7.18 -2.69
CA ASN A 129 -0.74 -7.37 -3.41
C ASN A 129 -0.94 -8.29 -4.62
N GLU A 130 -0.11 -8.15 -5.64
CA GLU A 130 0.13 -9.25 -6.58
C GLU A 130 1.30 -10.10 -6.09
N ARG A 131 1.16 -11.42 -6.22
CA ARG A 131 2.09 -12.40 -5.66
C ARG A 131 3.53 -12.21 -6.18
N HIS A 132 3.67 -11.83 -7.44
CA HIS A 132 4.96 -11.71 -8.13
C HIS A 132 5.22 -10.30 -8.65
N ASP A 133 4.69 -9.28 -7.95
CA ASP A 133 4.85 -7.86 -8.27
C ASP A 133 6.29 -7.51 -8.71
N GLY A 134 6.41 -7.17 -10.00
CA GLY A 134 7.70 -6.90 -10.63
C GLY A 134 8.32 -5.58 -10.20
N ILE A 135 7.52 -4.63 -9.71
CA ILE A 135 8.01 -3.33 -9.24
C ILE A 135 8.56 -3.44 -7.84
N GLN A 136 7.90 -4.19 -6.97
CA GLN A 136 8.45 -4.54 -5.66
C GLN A 136 9.74 -5.35 -5.84
N ALA A 137 9.78 -6.31 -6.76
CA ALA A 137 11.01 -7.02 -7.12
C ALA A 137 12.12 -6.04 -7.54
N PHE A 138 11.83 -5.07 -8.41
CA PHE A 138 12.79 -4.05 -8.84
C PHE A 138 13.32 -3.22 -7.67
N PHE A 139 12.47 -2.70 -6.78
CA PHE A 139 12.92 -1.92 -5.63
C PHE A 139 13.78 -2.75 -4.66
N ILE A 140 13.44 -4.02 -4.45
CA ILE A 140 14.24 -4.94 -3.65
C ILE A 140 15.63 -5.14 -4.30
N GLN A 141 15.71 -5.24 -5.64
CA GLN A 141 17.00 -5.35 -6.34
C GLN A 141 17.89 -4.12 -6.13
N LEU A 142 17.33 -2.91 -6.08
CA LEU A 142 18.08 -1.68 -5.81
C LEU A 142 18.76 -1.67 -4.42
N THR A 143 18.34 -2.55 -3.51
CA THR A 143 18.99 -2.75 -2.20
C THR A 143 20.12 -3.80 -2.21
N GLY A 144 20.48 -4.30 -3.39
CA GLY A 144 21.54 -5.28 -3.62
C GLY A 144 21.09 -6.74 -3.52
N VAL A 145 19.80 -7.02 -3.48
CA VAL A 145 19.27 -8.40 -3.54
C VAL A 145 19.21 -8.87 -5.00
N ARG A 146 19.98 -9.90 -5.35
CA ARG A 146 20.07 -10.35 -6.75
C ARG A 146 18.79 -11.02 -7.27
N VAL A 147 18.15 -11.83 -6.43
CA VAL A 147 16.92 -12.57 -6.76
C VAL A 147 15.90 -12.28 -5.65
N PRO A 148 15.03 -11.27 -5.85
CA PRO A 148 13.98 -10.94 -4.89
C PRO A 148 12.97 -12.09 -4.74
N ASP A 149 12.60 -12.38 -3.50
CA ASP A 149 11.49 -13.28 -3.16
C ASP A 149 10.29 -12.46 -2.68
N VAL A 150 9.56 -11.85 -3.63
CA VAL A 150 8.39 -11.01 -3.33
C VAL A 150 7.31 -11.81 -2.61
N ALA A 151 7.04 -13.02 -3.09
CA ALA A 151 6.07 -13.95 -2.52
C ALA A 151 6.39 -14.29 -1.06
N GLY A 152 7.62 -14.74 -0.79
CA GLY A 152 8.06 -15.07 0.57
C GLY A 152 8.08 -13.85 1.49
N ASN A 153 8.43 -12.67 0.97
CA ASN A 153 8.36 -11.42 1.74
C ASN A 153 6.94 -11.04 2.14
N ILE A 154 5.97 -11.17 1.22
CA ILE A 154 4.54 -10.96 1.51
C ILE A 154 4.10 -11.91 2.63
N ASP A 155 4.39 -13.21 2.49
CA ASP A 155 3.99 -14.23 3.48
C ASP A 155 4.59 -13.94 4.86
N ALA A 156 5.88 -13.61 4.91
CA ALA A 156 6.58 -13.29 6.15
C ALA A 156 6.04 -12.00 6.80
N GLY A 157 5.78 -10.95 6.01
CA GLY A 157 5.20 -9.70 6.50
C GLY A 157 3.80 -9.89 7.06
N HIS A 158 2.96 -10.63 6.33
CA HIS A 158 1.60 -10.95 6.76
C HIS A 158 1.58 -11.78 8.04
N ALA A 159 2.42 -12.82 8.12
CA ALA A 159 2.55 -13.62 9.34
C ALA A 159 3.01 -12.77 10.53
N TYR A 160 3.96 -11.86 10.32
CA TYR A 160 4.48 -10.95 11.35
C TYR A 160 3.41 -9.98 11.89
N ILE A 161 2.55 -9.45 11.02
CA ILE A 161 1.41 -8.60 11.40
C ILE A 161 0.36 -9.41 12.16
N ARG A 162 -0.11 -10.52 11.57
CA ARG A 162 -1.18 -11.38 12.13
C ARG A 162 -0.82 -11.97 13.50
N ALA A 163 0.47 -12.18 13.77
CA ALA A 163 0.94 -12.63 15.08
C ALA A 163 0.73 -11.59 16.21
N LYS A 164 0.50 -10.30 15.88
CA LYS A 164 0.36 -9.22 16.86
C LYS A 164 -1.02 -8.58 16.87
N ILE A 165 -1.68 -8.50 15.72
CA ILE A 165 -2.99 -7.86 15.60
C ILE A 165 -3.97 -8.74 14.81
N PRO A 166 -5.25 -8.82 15.22
CA PRO A 166 -6.26 -9.68 14.57
C PRO A 166 -7.06 -8.96 13.46
N ASN A 167 -6.99 -7.63 13.40
CA ASN A 167 -7.74 -6.74 12.50
C ASN A 167 -6.98 -6.41 11.20
N PHE A 168 -6.35 -7.43 10.59
CA PHE A 168 -5.68 -7.33 9.29
C PHE A 168 -6.28 -8.30 8.29
N ARG A 169 -6.58 -7.81 7.09
CA ARG A 169 -7.19 -8.58 6.01
C ARG A 169 -6.46 -8.35 4.69
N THR A 170 -6.33 -9.39 3.89
CA THR A 170 -5.49 -9.34 2.69
C THR A 170 -6.17 -9.91 1.47
N TYR A 171 -5.87 -9.34 0.31
CA TYR A 171 -6.19 -9.89 -0.99
C TYR A 171 -4.89 -10.08 -1.77
N ILE A 172 -4.45 -11.32 -1.95
CA ILE A 172 -3.25 -11.67 -2.72
C ILE A 172 -3.70 -12.15 -4.09
N SER A 173 -3.49 -11.33 -5.12
CA SER A 173 -3.75 -11.67 -6.52
C SER A 173 -2.60 -12.46 -7.14
N TRP A 174 -2.91 -13.22 -8.18
CA TRP A 174 -1.92 -13.73 -9.15
C TRP A 174 -1.38 -12.58 -10.01
N GLY A 175 -0.22 -12.80 -10.65
CA GLY A 175 0.39 -11.87 -11.60
C GLY A 175 1.61 -11.11 -11.08
N HIS A 176 2.05 -10.15 -11.90
CA HIS A 176 3.32 -9.42 -11.77
C HIS A 176 3.16 -7.90 -11.75
N ASP A 177 1.93 -7.40 -11.72
CA ASP A 177 1.66 -5.97 -11.75
C ASP A 177 1.89 -5.33 -10.36
N GLU A 178 1.96 -4.00 -10.27
CA GLU A 178 2.29 -3.31 -9.01
C GLU A 178 1.08 -3.18 -8.08
N GLY A 179 -0.04 -2.72 -8.64
CA GLY A 179 -1.25 -2.47 -7.88
C GLY A 179 -2.48 -2.38 -8.78
N ILE A 180 -3.65 -2.18 -8.17
CA ILE A 180 -4.95 -2.29 -8.83
C ILE A 180 -5.84 -1.04 -8.65
N ILE A 181 -5.54 -0.17 -7.67
CA ILE A 181 -6.28 1.09 -7.41
C ILE A 181 -5.62 2.32 -8.05
N GLY A 182 -4.35 2.21 -8.45
CA GLY A 182 -3.46 3.31 -8.89
C GLY A 182 -3.80 4.04 -10.21
N GLY A 183 -4.90 3.71 -10.89
CA GLY A 183 -5.32 4.39 -12.12
C GLY A 183 -4.37 4.17 -13.31
N TYR A 184 -4.21 5.18 -14.19
CA TYR A 184 -3.70 5.04 -15.57
C TYR A 184 -2.32 4.34 -15.75
N TYR A 185 -1.48 4.27 -14.71
CA TYR A 185 -0.13 3.72 -14.80
C TYR A 185 0.06 2.57 -13.82
N ASP A 186 0.28 1.39 -14.36
CA ASP A 186 0.87 0.26 -13.64
C ASP A 186 2.39 0.48 -13.67
N ALA A 187 2.86 1.41 -12.84
CA ALA A 187 4.24 1.90 -12.77
C ALA A 187 4.91 2.37 -14.09
N VAL A 188 6.15 2.86 -13.98
CA VAL A 188 6.96 3.37 -15.11
C VAL A 188 7.43 2.26 -16.07
N LEU A 189 7.24 0.98 -15.71
CA LEU A 189 7.84 -0.17 -16.41
C LEU A 189 6.87 -1.32 -16.76
N SER A 190 5.55 -1.21 -16.56
CA SER A 190 4.69 -2.33 -16.98
C SER A 190 4.71 -2.49 -18.50
N LYS A 191 5.00 -3.72 -18.94
CA LYS A 191 4.94 -4.11 -20.35
C LYS A 191 3.54 -3.92 -20.96
N ASN A 192 2.51 -3.81 -20.11
CA ASN A 192 1.10 -3.95 -20.50
C ASN A 192 0.26 -2.68 -20.27
N ALA A 193 0.85 -1.53 -19.92
CA ALA A 193 0.09 -0.31 -19.56
C ALA A 193 -0.98 0.11 -20.60
N LEU A 194 -0.81 -0.28 -21.88
CA LEU A 194 -1.69 0.05 -23.00
C LEU A 194 -2.42 -1.15 -23.63
N ASP A 195 -2.25 -2.38 -23.13
CA ASP A 195 -2.73 -3.60 -23.82
C ASP A 195 -4.25 -3.86 -23.70
N ASN A 196 -5.03 -2.96 -23.11
CA ASN A 196 -6.48 -3.14 -22.98
C ASN A 196 -7.32 -2.26 -23.91
N ARG A 197 -7.16 -2.42 -25.23
CA ARG A 197 -8.07 -1.83 -26.25
C ARG A 197 -8.27 -0.30 -26.09
N GLY A 198 -7.22 0.42 -25.69
CA GLY A 198 -7.27 1.87 -25.46
C GLY A 198 -7.82 2.29 -24.09
N ARG A 199 -8.14 1.35 -23.19
CA ARG A 199 -8.41 1.61 -21.77
C ARG A 199 -7.17 1.28 -20.93
N PRO A 200 -6.95 1.95 -19.79
CA PRO A 200 -5.85 1.61 -18.90
C PRO A 200 -5.96 0.19 -18.35
N HIS A 201 -4.85 -0.55 -18.36
CA HIS A 201 -4.72 -1.91 -17.83
C HIS A 201 -5.28 -2.05 -16.40
N VAL A 202 -4.96 -1.10 -15.54
CA VAL A 202 -5.39 -1.05 -14.13
C VAL A 202 -6.90 -0.93 -13.97
N LEU A 203 -7.56 -0.10 -14.79
CA LEU A 203 -9.02 0.06 -14.74
C LEU A 203 -9.72 -1.24 -15.08
N ASP A 204 -9.18 -2.04 -15.99
CA ASP A 204 -9.73 -3.37 -16.27
C ASP A 204 -9.67 -4.25 -15.04
N ARG A 205 -8.47 -4.40 -14.48
CA ARG A 205 -8.21 -5.30 -13.37
C ARG A 205 -9.07 -4.99 -12.16
N LEU A 206 -9.28 -3.72 -11.83
CA LEU A 206 -10.20 -3.33 -10.76
C LEU A 206 -11.59 -3.98 -10.91
N TYR A 207 -12.14 -4.05 -12.13
CA TYR A 207 -13.47 -4.60 -12.38
C TYR A 207 -13.48 -6.09 -12.73
N THR A 208 -12.37 -6.61 -13.29
CA THR A 208 -12.31 -7.95 -13.88
C THR A 208 -11.52 -8.96 -13.05
N ARG A 209 -10.62 -8.51 -12.15
CA ARG A 209 -9.75 -9.38 -11.36
C ARG A 209 -10.57 -10.21 -10.38
N GLN A 210 -10.27 -11.50 -10.39
CA GLN A 210 -10.82 -12.49 -9.46
C GLN A 210 -9.70 -13.43 -9.03
N THR A 211 -9.72 -13.78 -7.76
CA THR A 211 -8.80 -14.71 -7.12
C THR A 211 -9.59 -15.63 -6.22
N ASN A 212 -9.39 -16.94 -6.36
CA ASN A 212 -10.04 -17.99 -5.59
C ASN A 212 -11.56 -17.79 -5.46
N GLY A 213 -12.21 -17.46 -6.59
CA GLY A 213 -13.65 -17.22 -6.65
C GLY A 213 -14.14 -15.86 -6.15
N VAL A 214 -13.27 -15.03 -5.58
CA VAL A 214 -13.63 -13.71 -5.04
C VAL A 214 -13.23 -12.61 -6.01
N ARG A 215 -14.18 -11.78 -6.44
CA ARG A 215 -13.88 -10.62 -7.29
C ARG A 215 -13.27 -9.51 -6.45
N PHE A 216 -12.19 -8.92 -6.94
CA PHE A 216 -11.51 -7.85 -6.21
C PHE A 216 -12.43 -6.66 -5.94
N LEU A 217 -13.24 -6.24 -6.93
CA LEU A 217 -14.19 -5.13 -6.74
C LEU A 217 -15.16 -5.36 -5.58
N ASP A 218 -15.66 -6.58 -5.43
CA ASP A 218 -16.67 -6.91 -4.42
C ASP A 218 -16.01 -6.93 -3.02
N TRP A 219 -14.80 -7.49 -2.93
CA TRP A 219 -13.99 -7.44 -1.71
C TRP A 219 -13.58 -6.00 -1.33
N PHE A 220 -13.13 -5.21 -2.32
CA PHE A 220 -12.74 -3.81 -2.16
C PHE A 220 -13.92 -2.96 -1.66
N ALA A 221 -15.08 -3.08 -2.31
CA ALA A 221 -16.27 -2.32 -1.92
C ALA A 221 -16.69 -2.67 -0.48
N ALA A 222 -16.70 -3.95 -0.12
CA ALA A 222 -16.98 -4.39 1.25
C ALA A 222 -15.98 -3.81 2.25
N ALA A 223 -14.68 -3.87 1.96
CA ALA A 223 -13.62 -3.34 2.82
C ALA A 223 -13.76 -1.82 3.05
N ILE A 224 -14.03 -1.04 1.99
CA ILE A 224 -14.17 0.42 2.07
C ILE A 224 -15.49 0.84 2.75
N GLU A 225 -16.55 0.02 2.64
CA GLU A 225 -17.82 0.23 3.34
C GLU A 225 -17.78 -0.23 4.81
N GLY A 226 -16.63 -0.75 5.30
CA GLY A 226 -16.48 -1.24 6.66
C GLY A 226 -17.20 -2.56 6.93
N LYS A 227 -17.54 -3.32 5.87
CA LYS A 227 -18.13 -4.66 5.99
C LYS A 227 -17.01 -5.70 6.25
N PRO A 228 -17.30 -6.78 6.98
CA PRO A 228 -16.33 -7.86 7.15
C PRO A 228 -15.93 -8.48 5.81
N VAL A 229 -14.64 -8.73 5.65
CA VAL A 229 -14.06 -9.47 4.52
C VAL A 229 -13.11 -10.53 5.02
N GLU A 230 -13.03 -11.63 4.28
CA GLU A 230 -12.05 -12.70 4.52
C GLU A 230 -10.76 -12.46 3.77
N ASP A 231 -9.71 -13.18 4.19
CA ASP A 231 -8.46 -13.24 3.44
C ASP A 231 -8.66 -13.98 2.12
N VAL A 232 -8.13 -13.42 1.04
CA VAL A 232 -8.12 -14.03 -0.29
C VAL A 232 -6.68 -14.26 -0.70
N ALA A 233 -6.37 -15.46 -1.18
CA ALA A 233 -5.06 -15.80 -1.71
C ALA A 233 -5.20 -16.62 -3.00
N CYS A 234 -4.33 -16.33 -3.95
CA CYS A 234 -4.19 -17.12 -5.17
C CYS A 234 -3.66 -18.53 -4.86
N VAL A 235 -4.18 -19.51 -5.58
CA VAL A 235 -3.77 -20.92 -5.52
C VAL A 235 -2.76 -21.18 -6.63
N ASP A 236 -3.09 -20.80 -7.86
CA ASP A 236 -2.14 -20.67 -8.96
C ASP A 236 -1.83 -19.18 -9.13
N SER A 237 -0.60 -18.81 -8.79
CA SER A 237 -0.18 -17.41 -8.76
C SER A 237 0.37 -16.91 -10.09
N GLU A 238 0.54 -17.81 -11.06
CA GLU A 238 1.14 -17.56 -12.37
C GLU A 238 0.07 -17.45 -13.46
N THR A 239 -0.98 -18.28 -13.39
CA THR A 239 -2.05 -18.26 -14.39
C THR A 239 -3.26 -17.43 -13.95
N PRO A 240 -3.91 -16.72 -14.88
CA PRO A 240 -5.18 -16.06 -14.60
C PRO A 240 -6.24 -17.04 -14.08
N GLU A 241 -6.63 -16.94 -12.81
CA GLU A 241 -7.62 -17.85 -12.23
C GLU A 241 -9.03 -17.64 -12.82
N HIS A 242 -9.36 -16.42 -13.30
CA HIS A 242 -10.54 -16.12 -14.10
C HIS A 242 -10.46 -14.69 -14.69
N HIS A 243 -10.95 -14.50 -15.92
CA HIS A 243 -11.25 -13.17 -16.46
C HIS A 243 -12.76 -12.95 -16.47
N TRP A 244 -13.28 -12.12 -15.55
CA TRP A 244 -14.67 -11.71 -15.64
C TRP A 244 -14.86 -10.93 -16.95
N THR A 245 -15.72 -11.44 -17.83
CA THR A 245 -16.05 -10.75 -19.07
C THR A 245 -17.19 -9.78 -18.78
N ARG A 246 -16.96 -8.47 -18.99
CA ARG A 246 -18.02 -7.47 -18.80
C ARG A 246 -19.24 -7.82 -19.66
N PRO A 247 -20.47 -7.86 -19.10
CA PRO A 247 -21.68 -7.99 -19.88
C PRO A 247 -21.73 -6.93 -20.98
N LYS A 248 -22.21 -7.29 -22.16
CA LYS A 248 -22.45 -6.30 -23.23
C LYS A 248 -23.38 -5.21 -22.67
N PHE A 249 -23.03 -3.95 -22.90
CA PHE A 249 -23.97 -2.86 -22.61
C PHE A 249 -25.26 -3.12 -23.41
N PRO A 250 -26.44 -2.97 -22.80
CA PRO A 250 -27.67 -2.97 -23.56
C PRO A 250 -27.58 -1.87 -24.63
N SER A 251 -27.90 -2.26 -25.86
CA SER A 251 -27.95 -1.38 -27.04
C SER A 251 -28.94 -0.24 -26.87
#